data_AF-A0A2E5JMP5-F1
#
_entry.id   AF-A0A2E5JMP5-F1
#
_cell.length_a   1.000
_cell.length_b   1.000
_cell.length_c   1.000
_cell.angle_alpha   90.00
_cell.angle_beta   90.00
_cell.angle_gamma   90.00
#
_symmetry.space_group_name_H-M   'P 1'
#
loop_
_entity.id
_entity.type
_entity.pdbx_description
1 polymer ?
#
loop_
_entity_poly.entity_id
_entity_poly.type
_entity_poly.pdbx_seq_one_letter_code
_entity_poly.pdbx_strand_id
1 'polypeptide(L)' 'MTQYLFKFSSITVLFMKNLSQYLAILFPILLFSQNDFGLEDLNYNSETYQQTVGPSFFPNNVCIVYFGHEY' A
#
# COMPACT_ATOMS: atom_id res chain seq x y z
N MET A 1 -13.00 -25.82 -31.89
CA MET A 1 -12.04 -24.70 -31.91
C MET A 1 -12.74 -23.34 -31.85
N THR A 2 -13.80 -23.10 -32.64
CA THR A 2 -14.50 -21.81 -32.76
C THR A 2 -15.24 -21.33 -31.50
N GLN A 3 -15.83 -22.23 -30.71
CA GLN A 3 -16.53 -21.91 -29.46
C GLN A 3 -15.59 -21.32 -28.37
N TYR A 4 -14.33 -21.76 -28.35
CA TYR A 4 -13.32 -21.26 -27.40
C TYR A 4 -12.82 -19.87 -27.77
N LEU A 5 -12.66 -19.58 -29.07
CA LEU A 5 -12.33 -18.25 -29.58
C LEU A 5 -13.41 -17.22 -29.24
N PHE A 6 -14.69 -17.58 -29.38
CA PHE A 6 -15.81 -16.71 -29.00
C PHE A 6 -15.85 -16.42 -27.49
N LYS A 7 -15.59 -17.43 -26.65
CA LYS A 7 -15.56 -17.29 -25.20
C LYS A 7 -14.37 -16.44 -24.73
N PHE A 8 -13.19 -16.60 -25.35
CA PHE A 8 -12.01 -15.78 -25.10
C PHE A 8 -12.27 -14.30 -25.46
N SER A 9 -12.83 -14.04 -26.64
CA SER A 9 -13.24 -12.70 -27.09
C SER A 9 -14.19 -12.01 -26.10
N SER A 10 -15.20 -12.72 -25.57
CA SER A 10 -16.15 -12.16 -24.60
C SER A 10 -15.51 -11.80 -23.26
N ILE A 11 -14.53 -12.59 -22.79
CA ILE A 11 -13.77 -12.30 -21.56
C ILE A 11 -12.91 -11.05 -21.74
N THR A 12 -12.24 -10.90 -22.89
CA THR A 12 -11.44 -9.70 -23.20
C THR A 12 -12.31 -8.44 -23.23
N VAL A 13 -13.51 -8.51 -23.82
CA VAL A 13 -14.46 -7.40 -23.84
C VAL A 13 -15.01 -7.05 -22.46
N LEU A 14 -15.26 -8.05 -21.60
CA LEU A 14 -15.64 -7.83 -20.20
C LEU A 14 -14.53 -7.13 -19.39
N PHE A 15 -13.27 -7.53 -19.60
CA PHE A 15 -12.10 -6.90 -19.00
C PHE A 15 -11.97 -5.42 -19.42
N MET A 16 -12.18 -5.14 -20.70
CA MET A 16 -12.11 -3.78 -21.25
C MET A 16 -13.28 -2.88 -20.79
N LYS A 17 -14.48 -3.43 -20.59
CA LYS A 17 -15.66 -2.66 -20.13
C LYS A 17 -15.54 -2.15 -18.70
N ASN A 18 -14.86 -2.89 -17.82
CA ASN A 18 -14.66 -2.53 -16.42
C ASN A 18 -13.24 -1.98 -16.13
N LEU A 19 -12.40 -1.82 -17.17
CA LEU A 19 -11.04 -1.30 -17.05
C LEU A 19 -11.00 0.07 -16.35
N SER A 20 -11.96 0.95 -16.66
CA SER A 20 -12.05 2.25 -16.00
C SER A 20 -12.32 2.14 -14.49
N GLN A 21 -13.08 1.13 -14.06
CA GLN A 21 -13.37 0.89 -12.64
C GLN A 21 -12.13 0.38 -11.91
N TYR A 22 -11.37 -0.52 -12.53
CA TYR A 22 -10.09 -0.99 -11.97
C TYR A 22 -9.06 0.14 -11.87
N LEU A 23 -8.96 0.99 -12.90
CA LEU A 23 -8.08 2.16 -12.90
C LEU A 23 -8.52 3.20 -11.85
N ALA A 24 -9.82 3.41 -11.67
CA ALA A 24 -10.37 4.31 -10.66
C ALA A 24 -10.04 3.86 -9.22
N ILE A 25 -9.92 2.55 -8.97
CA ILE A 25 -9.52 2.00 -7.67
C ILE A 25 -7.99 2.04 -7.49
N LEU A 26 -7.22 1.79 -8.55
CA LEU A 26 -5.75 1.79 -8.49
C LEU A 26 -5.16 3.19 -8.26
N PHE A 27 -5.76 4.21 -8.88
CA PHE A 27 -5.25 5.59 -8.84
C PHE A 27 -5.10 6.17 -7.42
N PRO A 28 -6.10 6.10 -6.50
CA PRO A 28 -5.93 6.62 -5.15
C PRO A 28 -4.89 5.83 -4.34
N ILE A 29 -4.72 4.53 -4.58
CA ILE A 29 -3.70 3.73 -3.88
C ILE A 29 -2.30 4.28 -4.18
N LEU A 30 -2.04 4.66 -5.44
CA LEU A 30 -0.77 5.26 -5.83
C LEU A 30 -0.56 6.66 -5.23
N LEU A 31 -1.63 7.42 -5.00
CA LEU A 31 -1.56 8.76 -4.42
C LEU A 31 -1.36 8.75 -2.90
N PHE A 32 -1.82 7.71 -2.20
CA PHE A 32 -1.84 7.67 -0.72
C PHE A 32 -0.99 6.56 -0.10
N SER A 33 -0.30 5.75 -0.89
CA SER A 33 0.49 4.59 -0.43
C SER A 33 1.75 4.93 0.38
N GLN A 34 2.24 6.18 0.33
CA GLN A 34 3.53 6.55 0.94
C GLN A 34 3.44 7.80 1.82
N ASN A 35 2.35 7.96 2.57
CA ASN A 35 2.28 9.06 3.51
C ASN A 35 3.20 8.80 4.70
N ASP A 36 3.97 9.83 5.04
CA ASP A 36 4.67 9.88 6.31
C ASP A 36 3.68 9.81 7.47
N PHE A 37 4.09 9.18 8.56
CA PHE A 37 3.26 9.00 9.75
C PHE A 37 4.14 9.10 10.98
N GLY A 38 3.55 9.46 12.11
CA GLY A 38 4.23 9.51 13.40
C GLY A 38 3.53 8.65 14.43
N LEU A 39 4.32 7.94 15.24
CA LEU A 39 3.88 7.21 16.42
C LEU A 39 4.63 7.73 17.64
N GLU A 40 3.98 7.74 18.79
CA GLU A 40 4.65 8.08 20.04
C GLU A 40 5.58 6.93 20.47
N ASP A 41 6.81 7.27 20.80
CA ASP A 41 7.77 6.32 21.35
C ASP A 41 7.51 6.09 22.85
N LEU A 42 7.01 4.90 23.17
CA LEU A 42 6.71 4.48 24.55
C LEU A 42 7.88 3.75 25.23
N ASN A 43 9.01 3.54 24.54
CA ASN A 43 10.16 2.85 25.10
C ASN A 43 11.02 3.81 25.95
N TYR A 44 10.98 3.66 27.28
CA TYR A 44 11.73 4.53 28.21
C TYR A 44 13.27 4.45 28.07
N ASN A 45 13.79 3.40 27.43
CA ASN A 45 15.21 3.26 27.14
C ASN A 45 15.62 3.88 25.79
N SER A 46 14.66 4.38 25.02
CA SER A 46 14.92 4.97 23.71
C SER A 46 15.45 6.39 23.83
N GLU A 47 16.31 6.78 22.89
CA GLU A 47 16.80 8.17 22.74
C GLU A 47 15.67 9.14 22.37
N THR A 48 14.56 8.64 21.83
CA THR A 48 13.39 9.41 21.40
C THR A 48 12.17 9.23 22.31
N TYR A 49 12.35 8.78 23.56
CA TYR A 49 11.24 8.55 24.50
C TYR A 49 10.27 9.74 24.59
N GLN A 50 8.97 9.46 24.50
CA GLN A 50 7.85 10.43 24.48
C GLN A 50 7.83 11.40 23.29
N GLN A 51 8.66 11.19 22.28
CA GLN A 51 8.59 11.95 21.04
C GLN A 51 7.70 11.22 20.03
N THR A 52 7.07 12.00 19.15
CA THR A 52 6.42 11.44 17.96
C THR A 52 7.47 11.18 16.89
N VAL A 53 7.74 9.91 16.60
CA VAL A 53 8.74 9.45 15.64
C VAL A 53 8.09 8.74 14.47
N GLY A 54 8.66 8.94 13.29
CA GLY A 54 8.15 8.45 12.02
C GLY A 54 9.28 8.24 11.01
N PRO A 55 9.01 7.67 9.83
CA PRO A 55 10.03 7.51 8.80
C PRO A 55 10.75 8.82 8.45
N SER A 56 10.06 9.96 8.43
CA SER A 56 10.68 11.27 8.16
C SER A 56 11.66 11.76 9.24
N PHE A 57 11.58 11.24 10.47
CA PHE A 57 12.49 11.59 11.56
C PHE A 57 13.92 11.09 11.29
N PHE A 58 14.08 10.07 10.44
CA PHE A 58 15.37 9.48 10.06
C PHE A 58 15.70 9.74 8.59
N PRO A 59 16.00 10.99 8.20
CA PRO A 59 16.24 11.33 6.80
C PRO A 59 17.44 10.56 6.25
N ASN A 60 17.29 10.02 5.04
CA ASN A 60 18.29 9.21 4.33
C ASN A 60 18.59 7.83 4.93
N ASN A 61 17.79 7.37 5.88
CA ASN A 61 17.93 6.03 6.45
C ASN A 61 16.83 5.10 5.92
N VAL A 62 17.13 3.80 5.82
CA VAL A 62 16.12 2.77 5.57
C VAL A 62 15.37 2.53 6.87
N CYS A 63 14.06 2.82 6.87
CA CYS A 63 13.19 2.60 8.02
C CYS A 63 12.44 1.27 7.87
N ILE A 64 12.56 0.39 8.87
CA ILE A 64 11.73 -0.81 8.98
C ILE A 64 10.63 -0.53 10.00
N VAL A 65 9.38 -0.63 9.56
CA VAL A 65 8.20 -0.50 10.42
C VAL A 65 7.68 -1.91 10.69
N TYR A 66 7.71 -2.34 11.95
CA TYR A 66 7.29 -3.66 12.36
C TYR A 66 6.16 -3.57 13.39
N PHE A 67 5.02 -4.18 13.07
CA PHE A 67 3.94 -4.42 14.01
C PHE A 67 3.95 -5.90 14.37
N GLY A 68 4.42 -6.22 15.57
CA GLY A 68 4.48 -7.59 16.08
C GLY A 68 3.65 -7.74 17.34
N HIS A 69 3.07 -8.93 17.52
CA HIS A 69 2.50 -9.38 18.79
C HIS A 69 3.12 -10.74 19.11
N GLU A 70 3.89 -10.81 20.19
CA GLU A 70 4.53 -12.03 20.66
C GLU A 70 3.77 -12.58 21.88
N TYR A 71 3.67 -13.91 21.98
CA TYR A 71 2.98 -14.63 23.05
C TYR A 71 3.92 -15.08 24.16
#